data_AF-A0A1Y1UM49-F1
#
_entry.id   AF-A0A1Y1UM49-F1
#
_cell.length_a   1.000
_cell.length_b   1.000
_cell.length_c   1.000
_cell.angle_alpha   90.00
_cell.angle_beta   90.00
_cell.angle_gamma   90.00
#
_symmetry.space_group_name_H-M   'P 1'
#
loop_
_entity.id
_entity.type
_entity.pdbx_description
1 polymer ?
#
loop_
_entity_poly.entity_id
_entity_poly.type
_entity_poly.pdbx_seq_one_letter_code
_entity_poly.pdbx_strand_id
1 'polypeptide(L)'
;MMVPQLSLILDSLVLLSLTSASPTRGYSGLTFQHSFDASSGDLLQDKLISDDLKHDQGHEAMIALLDKYAPVLKLSIAEAYFPSSVEYMLPHFTYATVNGSKHYLNPNNLTLSNLDSLPRRGQDYFLSIPEPHNPQPFIEPSAEYLLGPAGQDGGMEDGGDGRGRVKEDIYGFWVDQGRGVVDLWYWTYYPYNFGKFAGPFGVIGNHVGDWEHIRMRTINGTAESVDYHAHSGGPTVSGTLRWKDVEKEDGRPVGYIAAGSHGIWPTPGNHELAPLLNYIKLVDICDDAGPIWDTKGSVIPFQYWNSHENRTKVNHEGKGHWMNFRGRYGNTGENNCWWYKLVGNCQLVDAPPGPNRWFGSPPICTIAPAVSGNSRYAFYLSERTARWAKRRHVANIQLEQVCRRPRRKEDEMEDEHSGAGSSRSSALERGGDDSDDVEVWTTTGTCKFRGQDRHEITTMACKGMQAAVKSYRLSFCLADGRCIFSTVQRDICAYVEDKEGYISSRAVDLEDLDEWFDMGK
;
A
#
# COMPACT_ATOMS: atom_id res chain seq x y z
N MET A 1 -48.63 -30.58 -22.89
CA MET A 1 -48.60 -30.73 -24.36
C MET A 1 -47.12 -30.71 -24.75
N MET A 2 -46.44 -31.87 -24.75
CA MET A 2 -46.13 -32.71 -25.93
C MET A 2 -45.50 -31.95 -27.12
N VAL A 3 -44.24 -32.32 -27.36
CA VAL A 3 -43.31 -32.02 -28.47
C VAL A 3 -43.83 -32.63 -29.79
N PRO A 4 -43.28 -32.27 -30.98
CA PRO A 4 -42.17 -33.05 -31.55
C PRO A 4 -41.10 -32.15 -32.23
N GLN A 5 -39.79 -32.34 -32.04
CA GLN A 5 -38.89 -33.34 -32.63
C GLN A 5 -38.96 -33.48 -34.16
N LEU A 6 -37.89 -33.06 -34.84
CA LEU A 6 -37.47 -33.63 -36.12
C LEU A 6 -35.94 -33.72 -36.17
N SER A 7 -35.47 -34.86 -36.64
CA SER A 7 -34.09 -35.35 -36.64
C SER A 7 -33.53 -35.50 -38.06
N LEU A 8 -32.23 -35.22 -38.20
CA LEU A 8 -31.18 -35.95 -38.97
C LEU A 8 -31.39 -36.32 -40.45
N ILE A 9 -30.42 -35.95 -41.33
CA ILE A 9 -29.56 -36.76 -42.24
C ILE A 9 -28.37 -35.83 -42.69
N LEU A 10 -27.05 -36.01 -42.46
CA LEU A 10 -26.00 -36.99 -42.84
C LEU A 10 -25.49 -36.94 -44.31
N ASP A 11 -24.24 -36.48 -44.52
CA ASP A 11 -23.28 -36.81 -45.60
C ASP A 11 -21.96 -36.06 -45.28
N SER A 12 -20.86 -36.64 -44.77
CA SER A 12 -19.88 -37.63 -45.29
C SER A 12 -18.90 -37.14 -46.38
N LEU A 13 -17.66 -36.90 -45.91
CA LEU A 13 -16.32 -37.05 -46.53
C LEU A 13 -15.96 -36.32 -47.84
N VAL A 14 -14.79 -35.64 -47.84
CA VAL A 14 -13.56 -36.04 -48.58
C VAL A 14 -12.31 -35.39 -47.94
N LEU A 15 -11.33 -36.23 -47.61
CA LEU A 15 -9.93 -35.88 -47.30
C LEU A 15 -9.16 -35.50 -48.57
N LEU A 16 -8.22 -34.56 -48.48
CA LEU A 16 -7.03 -34.53 -49.35
C LEU A 16 -5.85 -33.84 -48.64
N SER A 17 -4.90 -34.66 -48.21
CA SER A 17 -3.50 -34.32 -47.96
C SER A 17 -2.73 -34.17 -49.28
N LEU A 18 -1.64 -33.38 -49.30
CA LEU A 18 -0.37 -33.58 -50.06
C LEU A 18 0.48 -32.30 -49.89
N THR A 19 1.53 -32.30 -49.07
CA THR A 19 2.97 -32.51 -49.38
C THR A 19 3.70 -31.40 -50.14
N SER A 20 4.89 -31.10 -49.59
CA SER A 20 6.00 -30.28 -50.06
C SER A 20 6.39 -30.38 -51.54
N ALA A 21 6.88 -29.29 -52.12
CA ALA A 21 8.08 -29.28 -52.98
C ALA A 21 8.59 -27.86 -53.25
N SER A 22 9.91 -27.69 -53.15
CA SER A 22 10.70 -26.57 -53.67
C SER A 22 10.64 -26.46 -55.20
N PRO A 23 11.16 -25.36 -55.76
CA PRO A 23 12.00 -25.50 -56.95
C PRO A 23 13.31 -24.69 -56.87
N THR A 24 14.39 -25.38 -57.22
CA THR A 24 15.72 -24.83 -57.55
C THR A 24 15.82 -24.50 -59.05
N ARG A 25 16.40 -23.34 -59.38
CA ARG A 25 17.22 -22.98 -60.57
C ARG A 25 17.51 -21.47 -60.44
N GLY A 26 18.71 -20.92 -60.35
CA GLY A 26 20.01 -21.32 -60.86
C GLY A 26 20.37 -20.41 -62.03
N TYR A 27 20.97 -19.24 -61.77
CA TYR A 27 21.83 -18.50 -62.71
C TYR A 27 22.86 -17.62 -61.97
N SER A 28 24.11 -18.02 -62.15
CA SER A 28 25.39 -17.29 -62.14
C SER A 28 25.45 -15.80 -61.78
N GLY A 29 26.33 -15.50 -60.81
CA GLY A 29 27.51 -14.66 -61.07
C GLY A 29 27.42 -13.18 -60.72
N LEU A 30 27.82 -12.84 -59.49
CA LEU A 30 28.63 -11.65 -59.16
C LEU A 30 29.08 -11.75 -57.70
N THR A 31 30.32 -12.18 -57.51
CA THR A 31 31.02 -12.15 -56.21
C THR A 31 31.31 -10.69 -55.86
N PHE A 32 30.55 -10.13 -54.92
CA PHE A 32 30.99 -8.98 -54.13
C PHE A 32 31.37 -9.48 -52.74
N GLN A 33 32.67 -9.54 -52.51
CA GLN A 33 33.27 -9.89 -51.25
C GLN A 33 33.18 -8.66 -50.34
N HIS A 34 32.06 -8.51 -49.62
CA HIS A 34 32.00 -7.65 -48.45
C HIS A 34 32.10 -8.52 -47.20
N SER A 35 33.31 -8.54 -46.62
CA SER A 35 33.51 -8.88 -45.22
C SER A 35 32.71 -7.88 -44.37
N PHE A 36 31.51 -8.27 -43.96
CA PHE A 36 30.81 -7.60 -42.88
C PHE A 36 31.34 -8.15 -41.56
N ASP A 37 31.81 -7.23 -40.74
CA ASP A 37 32.31 -7.44 -39.39
C ASP A 37 31.15 -7.90 -38.49
N ALA A 38 30.92 -9.22 -38.43
CA ALA A 38 29.94 -9.85 -37.58
C ALA A 38 30.53 -9.96 -36.16
N SER A 39 30.45 -8.89 -35.38
CA SER A 39 30.71 -9.00 -33.93
C SER A 39 29.94 -8.01 -33.06
N SER A 40 29.37 -6.93 -33.61
CA SER A 40 28.65 -5.93 -32.80
C SER A 40 27.12 -6.06 -32.84
N GLY A 41 26.55 -6.50 -33.97
CA GLY A 41 25.11 -6.69 -34.15
C GLY A 41 24.56 -7.89 -33.36
N ASP A 42 25.21 -9.05 -33.47
CA ASP A 42 24.79 -10.28 -32.76
C ASP A 42 24.97 -10.15 -31.25
N LEU A 43 26.05 -9.50 -30.77
CA LEU A 43 26.24 -9.29 -29.33
C LEU A 43 25.22 -8.34 -28.71
N LEU A 44 24.73 -7.34 -29.47
CA LEU A 44 23.65 -6.46 -29.02
C LEU A 44 22.30 -7.19 -29.03
N GLN A 45 22.03 -7.99 -30.06
CA GLN A 45 20.81 -8.79 -30.16
C GLN A 45 20.75 -9.86 -29.05
N ASP A 46 21.85 -10.59 -28.83
CA ASP A 46 21.96 -11.62 -27.77
C ASP A 46 21.90 -11.01 -26.38
N LYS A 47 22.46 -9.80 -26.19
CA LYS A 47 22.33 -9.07 -24.92
C LYS A 47 20.90 -8.60 -24.69
N LEU A 48 20.22 -8.07 -25.71
CA LEU A 48 18.82 -7.68 -25.62
C LEU A 48 17.93 -8.90 -25.33
N ILE A 49 18.14 -10.02 -26.03
CA ILE A 49 17.42 -11.28 -25.77
C ILE A 49 17.72 -11.81 -24.36
N SER A 50 18.97 -11.74 -23.90
CA SER A 50 19.34 -12.14 -22.53
C SER A 50 18.76 -11.22 -21.46
N ASP A 51 18.67 -9.93 -21.72
CA ASP A 51 18.12 -8.94 -20.79
C ASP A 51 16.59 -9.08 -20.73
N ASP A 52 15.93 -9.31 -21.87
CA ASP A 52 14.50 -9.63 -21.98
C ASP A 52 14.18 -10.95 -21.26
N LEU A 53 14.94 -12.03 -21.49
CA LEU A 53 14.72 -13.30 -20.79
C LEU A 53 14.94 -13.22 -19.28
N LYS A 54 15.93 -12.42 -18.82
CA LYS A 54 16.13 -12.17 -17.39
C LYS A 54 15.03 -11.29 -16.80
N HIS A 55 14.52 -10.35 -17.58
CA HIS A 55 13.39 -9.50 -17.22
C HIS A 55 12.11 -10.34 -17.04
N ASP A 56 11.80 -11.18 -18.02
CA ASP A 56 10.65 -12.09 -17.99
C ASP A 56 10.74 -13.09 -16.83
N GLN A 57 11.91 -13.70 -16.61
CA GLN A 57 12.13 -14.58 -15.44
C GLN A 57 11.99 -13.83 -14.12
N GLY A 58 12.39 -12.54 -14.07
CA GLY A 58 12.20 -11.68 -12.92
C GLY A 58 10.73 -11.33 -12.66
N HIS A 59 9.96 -11.06 -13.72
CA HIS A 59 8.53 -10.77 -13.63
C HIS A 59 7.74 -11.96 -13.13
N GLU A 60 7.93 -13.15 -13.71
CA GLU A 60 7.26 -14.37 -13.26
C GLU A 60 7.58 -14.69 -11.79
N ALA A 61 8.82 -14.47 -11.35
CA ALA A 61 9.20 -14.62 -9.96
C ALA A 61 8.47 -13.63 -9.03
N MET A 62 8.27 -12.38 -9.47
CA MET A 62 7.52 -11.37 -8.69
C MET A 62 6.02 -11.65 -8.65
N ILE A 63 5.45 -12.13 -9.76
CA ILE A 63 4.04 -12.57 -9.82
C ILE A 63 3.82 -13.75 -8.86
N ALA A 64 4.72 -14.74 -8.89
CA ALA A 64 4.69 -15.87 -7.97
C ALA A 64 4.87 -15.42 -6.50
N LEU A 65 5.69 -14.40 -6.26
CA LEU A 65 5.91 -13.83 -4.92
C LEU A 65 4.65 -13.12 -4.39
N LEU A 66 3.95 -12.37 -5.25
CA LEU A 66 2.66 -11.75 -4.95
C LEU A 66 1.62 -12.81 -4.57
N ASP A 67 1.48 -13.88 -5.36
CA ASP A 67 0.52 -14.94 -5.07
C ASP A 67 0.88 -15.74 -3.80
N LYS A 68 2.18 -16.00 -3.59
CA LYS A 68 2.69 -16.71 -2.40
C LYS A 68 2.27 -16.04 -1.09
N TYR A 69 2.31 -14.71 -1.02
CA TYR A 69 1.97 -13.94 0.18
C TYR A 69 0.60 -13.25 0.09
N ALA A 70 -0.25 -13.63 -0.86
CA ALA A 70 -1.60 -13.08 -1.03
C ALA A 70 -2.40 -13.19 0.28
N PRO A 71 -2.92 -12.08 0.83
CA PRO A 71 -3.51 -12.07 2.17
C PRO A 71 -4.83 -12.85 2.23
N VAL A 72 -5.15 -13.37 3.41
CA VAL A 72 -6.51 -13.80 3.73
C VAL A 72 -7.20 -12.65 4.43
N LEU A 73 -8.26 -12.11 3.82
CA LEU A 73 -8.98 -10.97 4.36
C LEU A 73 -10.31 -11.45 4.96
N LYS A 74 -10.60 -11.05 6.20
CA LYS A 74 -11.81 -11.43 6.92
C LYS A 74 -12.67 -10.20 7.14
N LEU A 75 -13.90 -10.23 6.64
CA LEU A 75 -14.82 -9.10 6.72
C LEU A 75 -15.66 -9.21 8.00
N SER A 76 -16.02 -8.05 8.56
CA SER A 76 -17.00 -7.98 9.64
C SER A 76 -18.35 -8.57 9.22
N ILE A 77 -19.07 -9.20 10.16
CA ILE A 77 -20.44 -9.66 9.92
C ILE A 77 -21.43 -8.52 9.71
N ALA A 78 -21.05 -7.29 10.09
CA ALA A 78 -21.82 -6.09 9.85
C ALA A 78 -21.56 -5.47 8.47
N GLU A 79 -20.67 -6.05 7.65
CA GLU A 79 -20.41 -5.54 6.30
C GLU A 79 -21.63 -5.70 5.39
N ALA A 80 -21.91 -4.64 4.62
CA ALA A 80 -22.94 -4.61 3.60
C ALA A 80 -22.41 -4.13 2.23
N TYR A 81 -21.23 -3.50 2.20
CA TYR A 81 -20.58 -2.94 1.03
C TYR A 81 -19.36 -3.81 0.71
N PHE A 82 -19.57 -4.88 -0.05
CA PHE A 82 -18.54 -5.89 -0.28
C PHE A 82 -17.50 -5.43 -1.32
N PRO A 83 -16.29 -6.04 -1.30
CA PRO A 83 -15.26 -5.81 -2.31
C PRO A 83 -15.78 -5.98 -3.73
N SER A 84 -15.09 -5.36 -4.69
CA SER A 84 -15.38 -5.44 -6.11
C SER A 84 -14.15 -5.05 -6.93
N SER A 85 -14.36 -4.77 -8.22
CA SER A 85 -13.35 -4.37 -9.19
C SER A 85 -13.70 -3.04 -9.88
N VAL A 86 -12.69 -2.39 -10.46
CA VAL A 86 -12.90 -1.21 -11.33
C VAL A 86 -13.77 -1.59 -12.52
N GLU A 87 -13.53 -2.78 -13.07
CA GLU A 87 -14.28 -3.40 -14.15
C GLU A 87 -15.78 -3.45 -13.86
N TYR A 88 -16.14 -3.84 -12.63
CA TYR A 88 -17.52 -3.89 -12.19
C TYR A 88 -18.16 -2.50 -12.12
N MET A 89 -17.41 -1.49 -11.66
CA MET A 89 -17.95 -0.13 -11.49
C MET A 89 -17.96 0.72 -12.78
N LEU A 90 -17.10 0.42 -13.77
CA LEU A 90 -16.97 1.20 -15.00
C LEU A 90 -18.30 1.46 -15.74
N PRO A 91 -19.22 0.49 -15.91
CA PRO A 91 -20.50 0.71 -16.57
C PRO A 91 -21.42 1.70 -15.85
N HIS A 92 -21.21 1.92 -14.55
CA HIS A 92 -22.00 2.83 -13.72
C HIS A 92 -21.41 4.25 -13.68
N PHE A 93 -20.16 4.41 -14.12
CA PHE A 93 -19.48 5.70 -14.11
C PHE A 93 -19.84 6.59 -15.31
N THR A 94 -20.01 7.86 -14.97
CA THR A 94 -19.85 9.04 -15.83
C THR A 94 -18.58 9.77 -15.40
N TYR A 95 -18.32 10.98 -15.90
CA TYR A 95 -17.29 11.82 -15.28
C TYR A 95 -17.76 13.26 -15.07
N ALA A 96 -17.31 13.84 -13.95
CA ALA A 96 -17.49 15.23 -13.62
C ALA A 96 -16.13 15.93 -13.53
N THR A 97 -16.09 17.20 -13.94
CA THR A 97 -14.92 18.05 -13.66
C THR A 97 -14.98 18.55 -12.21
N VAL A 98 -13.84 18.99 -11.67
CA VAL A 98 -13.77 19.61 -10.33
C VAL A 98 -14.73 20.80 -10.16
N ASN A 99 -15.09 21.48 -11.26
CA ASN A 99 -16.03 22.62 -11.23
C ASN A 99 -17.52 22.20 -11.23
N GLY A 100 -17.80 20.89 -11.13
CA GLY A 100 -19.17 20.37 -11.08
C GLY A 100 -19.86 20.22 -12.44
N SER A 101 -19.18 20.56 -13.55
CA SER A 101 -19.70 20.25 -14.89
C SER A 101 -19.74 18.74 -15.07
N LYS A 102 -20.94 18.15 -15.02
CA LYS A 102 -21.20 16.75 -15.31
C LYS A 102 -21.18 16.54 -16.83
N HIS A 103 -20.37 15.58 -17.28
CA HIS A 103 -20.36 15.15 -18.67
C HIS A 103 -20.91 13.73 -18.73
N TYR A 104 -22.16 13.62 -19.16
CA TYR A 104 -22.81 12.34 -19.38
C TYR A 104 -22.23 11.73 -20.65
N LEU A 105 -21.36 10.72 -20.49
CA LEU A 105 -20.98 9.87 -21.60
C LEU A 105 -22.03 8.78 -21.83
N ASN A 106 -22.04 8.24 -23.04
CA ASN A 106 -22.60 6.92 -23.28
C ASN A 106 -21.77 5.91 -22.44
N PRO A 107 -22.38 5.06 -21.59
CA PRO A 107 -21.68 4.11 -20.71
C PRO A 107 -20.61 3.26 -21.42
N ASN A 108 -20.76 3.02 -22.72
CA ASN A 108 -19.81 2.25 -23.53
C ASN A 108 -18.49 2.97 -23.86
N ASN A 109 -18.28 4.21 -23.40
CA ASN A 109 -17.09 4.98 -23.72
C ASN A 109 -15.98 4.94 -22.65
N LEU A 110 -16.24 4.42 -21.44
CA LEU A 110 -15.20 4.22 -20.43
C LEU A 110 -14.86 2.74 -20.34
N THR A 111 -13.59 2.41 -20.54
CA THR A 111 -13.06 1.06 -20.48
C THR A 111 -11.73 1.10 -19.75
N LEU A 112 -11.29 -0.06 -19.23
CA LEU A 112 -9.95 -0.20 -18.67
C LEU A 112 -8.84 0.29 -19.61
N SER A 113 -9.06 0.14 -20.93
CA SER A 113 -8.07 0.43 -21.96
C SER A 113 -8.05 1.88 -22.43
N ASN A 114 -8.97 2.74 -21.98
CA ASN A 114 -9.03 4.14 -22.45
C ASN A 114 -9.19 5.18 -21.33
N LEU A 115 -9.22 4.77 -20.06
CA LEU A 115 -9.43 5.67 -18.93
C LEU A 115 -8.34 6.75 -18.85
N ASP A 116 -7.10 6.40 -19.21
CA ASP A 116 -5.97 7.32 -19.25
C ASP A 116 -5.89 8.19 -20.52
N SER A 117 -6.77 7.97 -21.50
CA SER A 117 -6.91 8.83 -22.68
C SER A 117 -7.67 10.12 -22.38
N LEU A 118 -8.33 10.21 -21.22
CA LEU A 118 -8.95 11.46 -20.75
C LEU A 118 -7.91 12.58 -20.65
N PRO A 119 -8.29 13.85 -20.85
CA PRO A 119 -7.34 14.97 -20.78
C PRO A 119 -6.52 14.94 -19.49
N ARG A 120 -5.19 15.12 -19.62
CA ARG A 120 -4.23 15.01 -18.50
C ARG A 120 -4.31 13.68 -17.74
N ARG A 121 -4.67 12.59 -18.43
CA ARG A 121 -4.93 11.27 -17.82
C ARG A 121 -5.99 11.32 -16.72
N GLY A 122 -6.96 12.23 -16.83
CA GLY A 122 -8.04 12.31 -15.86
C GLY A 122 -7.75 13.10 -14.59
N GLN A 123 -6.60 13.76 -14.47
CA GLN A 123 -6.18 14.45 -13.23
C GLN A 123 -7.22 15.40 -12.63
N ASP A 124 -8.03 16.05 -13.48
CA ASP A 124 -9.04 17.04 -13.09
C ASP A 124 -10.47 16.46 -13.09
N TYR A 125 -10.60 15.12 -13.06
CA TYR A 125 -11.85 14.40 -13.23
C TYR A 125 -12.17 13.44 -12.07
N PHE A 126 -13.46 13.34 -11.80
CA PHE A 126 -14.11 12.42 -10.87
C PHE A 126 -14.93 11.41 -11.69
N LEU A 127 -14.70 10.11 -11.52
CA LEU A 127 -15.53 9.05 -12.11
C LEU A 127 -16.84 8.96 -11.30
N SER A 128 -17.80 9.79 -11.67
CA SER A 128 -19.00 10.07 -10.88
C SER A 128 -20.15 9.17 -11.30
N ILE A 129 -21.03 8.81 -10.38
CA ILE A 129 -22.29 8.12 -10.69
C ILE A 129 -23.42 9.15 -10.86
N PRO A 130 -24.46 8.87 -11.67
CA PRO A 130 -25.54 9.81 -11.90
C PRO A 130 -26.47 9.96 -10.68
N GLU A 131 -26.56 8.96 -9.81
CA GLU A 131 -27.43 8.94 -8.64
C GLU A 131 -26.94 9.87 -7.49
N PRO A 132 -27.85 10.53 -6.74
CA PRO A 132 -27.51 11.14 -5.47
C PRO A 132 -27.15 10.03 -4.46
N HIS A 133 -25.98 10.11 -3.82
CA HIS A 133 -25.44 8.97 -3.05
C HIS A 133 -25.06 9.38 -1.64
N ASN A 134 -26.07 9.51 -0.78
CA ASN A 134 -25.92 9.45 0.68
C ASN A 134 -26.95 8.44 1.20
N PRO A 135 -26.62 7.14 1.31
CA PRO A 135 -27.57 6.05 1.52
C PRO A 135 -28.10 6.00 2.96
N GLN A 136 -28.19 7.14 3.65
CA GLN A 136 -28.76 7.22 4.98
C GLN A 136 -30.26 7.54 4.90
N PRO A 137 -31.17 6.65 5.35
CA PRO A 137 -30.92 5.35 6.00
C PRO A 137 -30.87 4.14 5.05
N PHE A 138 -31.20 4.28 3.76
CA PHE A 138 -31.22 3.18 2.80
C PHE A 138 -30.53 3.53 1.49
N ILE A 139 -30.04 2.51 0.79
CA ILE A 139 -29.61 2.63 -0.60
C ILE A 139 -30.82 2.63 -1.54
N GLU A 140 -30.78 3.47 -2.58
CA GLU A 140 -31.80 3.43 -3.62
C GLU A 140 -31.66 2.14 -4.46
N PRO A 141 -32.77 1.51 -4.90
CA PRO A 141 -32.70 0.27 -5.68
C PRO A 141 -31.84 0.38 -6.95
N SER A 142 -31.82 1.55 -7.59
CA SER A 142 -30.97 1.81 -8.77
C SER A 142 -29.47 1.81 -8.46
N ALA A 143 -29.09 1.95 -7.19
CA ALA A 143 -27.72 2.01 -6.71
C ALA A 143 -27.27 0.73 -5.97
N GLU A 144 -28.07 -0.35 -5.98
CA GLU A 144 -27.73 -1.61 -5.30
C GLU A 144 -26.39 -2.22 -5.75
N TYR A 145 -25.90 -1.88 -6.93
CA TYR A 145 -24.55 -2.25 -7.39
C TYR A 145 -23.44 -1.77 -6.43
N LEU A 146 -23.68 -0.71 -5.65
CA LEU A 146 -22.72 -0.22 -4.66
C LEU A 146 -22.51 -1.19 -3.48
N LEU A 147 -23.37 -2.20 -3.30
CA LEU A 147 -23.17 -3.27 -2.32
C LEU A 147 -22.08 -4.27 -2.76
N GLY A 148 -21.57 -4.15 -4.00
CA GLY A 148 -20.63 -5.08 -4.59
C GLY A 148 -21.29 -6.40 -5.02
N PRO A 149 -20.56 -7.26 -5.78
CA PRO A 149 -21.09 -8.51 -6.30
C PRO A 149 -21.60 -9.45 -5.20
N ALA A 150 -20.83 -9.58 -4.11
CA ALA A 150 -21.20 -10.46 -3.00
C ALA A 150 -22.37 -9.92 -2.17
N GLY A 151 -22.69 -8.62 -2.27
CA GLY A 151 -23.85 -7.99 -1.63
C GLY A 151 -25.14 -8.10 -2.45
N GLN A 152 -25.08 -8.61 -3.69
CA GLN A 152 -26.26 -8.85 -4.51
C GLN A 152 -27.00 -10.11 -4.06
N ASP A 153 -28.30 -10.21 -4.39
CA ASP A 153 -29.08 -11.42 -4.14
C ASP A 153 -28.44 -12.65 -4.82
N GLY A 154 -28.13 -13.67 -4.03
CA GLY A 154 -27.40 -14.87 -4.47
C GLY A 154 -25.93 -14.64 -4.84
N GLY A 155 -25.35 -13.46 -4.56
CA GLY A 155 -23.97 -13.12 -4.91
C GLY A 155 -22.90 -13.66 -3.96
N MET A 156 -23.28 -14.00 -2.73
CA MET A 156 -22.38 -14.59 -1.73
C MET A 156 -22.42 -16.12 -1.79
N GLU A 157 -21.25 -16.75 -1.85
CA GLU A 157 -21.13 -18.21 -1.71
C GLU A 157 -21.04 -18.62 -0.23
N ASP A 158 -21.72 -19.70 0.14
CA ASP A 158 -21.61 -20.28 1.49
C ASP A 158 -20.37 -21.18 1.62
N GLY A 159 -19.58 -20.96 2.68
CA GLY A 159 -18.52 -21.87 3.10
C GLY A 159 -19.03 -23.02 3.96
N GLY A 160 -18.28 -24.13 3.97
CA GLY A 160 -18.60 -25.30 4.83
C GLY A 160 -18.50 -25.04 6.34
N ASP A 161 -17.93 -23.90 6.73
CA ASP A 161 -17.85 -23.39 8.10
C ASP A 161 -19.02 -22.46 8.48
N GLY A 162 -19.98 -22.25 7.57
CA GLY A 162 -21.11 -21.36 7.76
C GLY A 162 -20.80 -19.87 7.56
N ARG A 163 -19.60 -19.52 7.08
CA ARG A 163 -19.23 -18.14 6.71
C ARG A 163 -19.34 -17.94 5.20
N GLY A 164 -19.70 -16.74 4.76
CA GLY A 164 -19.68 -16.39 3.33
C GLY A 164 -18.26 -16.45 2.72
N ARG A 165 -18.18 -16.53 1.39
CA ARG A 165 -16.94 -16.49 0.61
C ARG A 165 -17.01 -15.40 -0.45
N VAL A 166 -16.09 -14.44 -0.35
CA VAL A 166 -15.89 -13.41 -1.37
C VAL A 166 -14.91 -13.95 -2.42
N LYS A 167 -15.22 -13.74 -3.70
CA LYS A 167 -14.48 -14.27 -4.86
C LYS A 167 -13.90 -13.19 -5.77
N GLU A 168 -13.77 -11.97 -5.26
CA GLU A 168 -13.27 -10.84 -6.04
C GLU A 168 -11.76 -10.87 -6.21
N ASP A 169 -11.29 -10.26 -7.28
CA ASP A 169 -9.87 -10.08 -7.55
C ASP A 169 -9.28 -8.97 -6.67
N ILE A 170 -8.00 -9.09 -6.34
CA ILE A 170 -7.23 -8.07 -5.62
C ILE A 170 -6.10 -7.55 -6.51
N TYR A 171 -5.77 -6.26 -6.41
CA TYR A 171 -4.71 -5.66 -7.23
C TYR A 171 -3.36 -5.69 -6.49
N GLY A 172 -2.44 -6.54 -6.96
CA GLY A 172 -1.11 -6.71 -6.38
C GLY A 172 -0.07 -5.85 -7.08
N PHE A 173 0.71 -5.06 -6.35
CA PHE A 173 1.86 -4.32 -6.87
C PHE A 173 3.15 -4.80 -6.23
N TRP A 174 4.19 -5.02 -7.03
CA TRP A 174 5.54 -5.20 -6.50
C TRP A 174 6.39 -3.96 -6.74
N VAL A 175 7.19 -3.64 -5.73
CA VAL A 175 8.05 -2.46 -5.69
C VAL A 175 9.42 -2.90 -5.24
N ASP A 176 10.36 -3.00 -6.19
CA ASP A 176 11.76 -3.29 -5.88
C ASP A 176 12.40 -2.06 -5.22
N GLN A 177 12.70 -2.11 -3.93
CA GLN A 177 13.37 -1.03 -3.21
C GLN A 177 14.90 -1.11 -3.30
N GLY A 178 15.44 -2.16 -3.91
CA GLY A 178 16.86 -2.48 -3.96
C GLY A 178 17.31 -3.32 -2.76
N ARG A 179 18.56 -3.82 -2.82
CA ARG A 179 19.18 -4.61 -1.73
C ARG A 179 18.36 -5.85 -1.31
N GLY A 180 17.61 -6.42 -2.25
CA GLY A 180 16.73 -7.56 -2.01
C GLY A 180 15.42 -7.21 -1.32
N VAL A 181 15.16 -5.94 -1.00
CA VAL A 181 13.91 -5.49 -0.41
C VAL A 181 12.86 -5.33 -1.49
N VAL A 182 11.75 -6.06 -1.36
CA VAL A 182 10.57 -5.93 -2.23
C VAL A 182 9.34 -5.70 -1.36
N ASP A 183 8.65 -4.59 -1.61
CA ASP A 183 7.34 -4.32 -1.03
C ASP A 183 6.24 -4.83 -1.97
N LEU A 184 5.38 -5.68 -1.44
CA LEU A 184 4.20 -6.25 -2.09
C LEU A 184 2.97 -5.54 -1.54
N TRP A 185 2.32 -4.73 -2.36
CA TRP A 185 1.11 -4.00 -1.98
C TRP A 185 -0.10 -4.71 -2.53
N TYR A 186 -1.08 -5.00 -1.67
CA TYR A 186 -2.35 -5.59 -2.07
C TYR A 186 -3.44 -4.54 -1.86
N TRP A 187 -4.00 -4.04 -2.97
CA TRP A 187 -5.08 -3.06 -2.97
C TRP A 187 -6.42 -3.71 -3.19
N THR A 188 -7.34 -3.42 -2.28
CA THR A 188 -8.74 -3.81 -2.35
C THR A 188 -9.56 -2.62 -2.83
N TYR A 189 -10.56 -2.90 -3.67
CA TYR A 189 -11.51 -1.90 -4.14
C TYR A 189 -12.91 -2.22 -3.64
N TYR A 190 -13.64 -1.20 -3.22
CA TYR A 190 -15.06 -1.31 -2.85
C TYR A 190 -15.86 -0.30 -3.66
N PRO A 191 -17.06 -0.63 -4.16
CA PRO A 191 -17.90 0.33 -4.86
C PRO A 191 -18.30 1.55 -4.02
N TYR A 192 -18.33 1.40 -2.70
CA TYR A 192 -18.81 2.44 -1.79
C TYR A 192 -18.20 2.28 -0.41
N ASN A 193 -17.75 3.37 0.18
CA ASN A 193 -17.39 3.47 1.60
C ASN A 193 -18.57 4.05 2.38
N PHE A 194 -19.13 3.27 3.29
CA PHE A 194 -20.04 3.76 4.32
C PHE A 194 -19.23 4.17 5.55
N GLY A 195 -19.17 5.48 5.78
CA GLY A 195 -18.32 6.10 6.78
C GLY A 195 -18.69 5.75 8.22
N LYS A 196 -18.31 6.62 9.15
CA LYS A 196 -18.42 6.33 10.58
C LYS A 196 -19.52 7.14 11.22
N PHE A 197 -20.28 6.49 12.11
CA PHE A 197 -21.26 7.18 12.92
C PHE A 197 -20.57 8.22 13.82
N ALA A 198 -20.92 9.48 13.61
CA ALA A 198 -20.34 10.64 14.28
C ALA A 198 -21.40 11.36 15.14
N GLY A 199 -22.23 10.60 15.84
CA GLY A 199 -23.24 11.13 16.76
C GLY A 199 -24.25 12.05 16.07
N PRO A 200 -24.40 13.32 16.50
CA PRO A 200 -25.42 14.23 15.94
C PRO A 200 -25.17 14.62 14.48
N PHE A 201 -24.00 14.31 13.92
CA PHE A 201 -23.68 14.61 12.53
C PHE A 201 -24.03 13.46 11.56
N GLY A 202 -24.57 12.35 12.07
CA GLY A 202 -24.87 11.14 11.28
C GLY A 202 -23.61 10.39 10.89
N VAL A 203 -23.65 9.65 9.78
CA VAL A 203 -22.47 8.95 9.24
C VAL A 203 -21.65 9.91 8.38
N ILE A 204 -20.37 10.10 8.75
CA ILE A 204 -19.41 11.00 8.09
C ILE A 204 -18.36 10.19 7.35
N GLY A 205 -17.95 10.68 6.17
CA GLY A 205 -16.89 10.07 5.37
C GLY A 205 -17.42 9.15 4.27
N ASN A 206 -18.71 9.19 3.99
CA ASN A 206 -19.33 8.44 2.91
C ASN A 206 -18.76 8.88 1.55
N HIS A 207 -18.39 7.93 0.70
CA HIS A 207 -17.93 8.23 -0.64
C HIS A 207 -18.09 7.02 -1.59
N VAL A 208 -18.33 7.30 -2.87
CA VAL A 208 -18.33 6.26 -3.92
C VAL A 208 -16.89 5.92 -4.26
N GLY A 209 -16.65 4.62 -4.42
CA GLY A 209 -15.36 3.99 -4.68
C GLY A 209 -14.41 4.12 -3.51
N ASP A 210 -13.89 3.02 -3.00
CA ASP A 210 -12.97 3.00 -1.89
C ASP A 210 -11.74 2.18 -2.22
N TRP A 211 -10.58 2.65 -1.77
CA TRP A 211 -9.29 2.02 -2.05
C TRP A 211 -8.52 1.85 -0.75
N GLU A 212 -8.47 0.62 -0.27
CA GLU A 212 -7.74 0.22 0.92
C GLU A 212 -6.59 -0.72 0.55
N HIS A 213 -5.58 -0.83 1.42
CA HIS A 213 -4.43 -1.68 1.12
C HIS A 213 -3.72 -2.24 2.34
N ILE A 214 -3.04 -3.37 2.11
CA ILE A 214 -2.09 -3.99 3.04
C ILE A 214 -0.76 -4.17 2.31
N ARG A 215 0.36 -3.96 3.01
CA ARG A 215 1.69 -4.09 2.41
C ARG A 215 2.51 -5.14 3.11
N MET A 216 2.99 -6.12 2.37
CA MET A 216 3.91 -7.16 2.83
C MET A 216 5.32 -6.83 2.34
N ARG A 217 6.29 -6.73 3.25
CA ARG A 217 7.69 -6.53 2.91
C ARG A 217 8.46 -7.85 2.92
N THR A 218 9.29 -8.05 1.91
CA THR A 218 10.23 -9.17 1.86
C THR A 218 11.67 -8.70 1.76
N ILE A 219 12.60 -9.50 2.30
CA ILE A 219 14.04 -9.36 2.11
C ILE A 219 14.53 -10.66 1.45
N ASN A 220 15.07 -10.54 0.23
CA ASN A 220 15.48 -11.68 -0.60
C ASN A 220 14.37 -12.74 -0.76
N GLY A 221 13.11 -12.30 -0.92
CA GLY A 221 11.93 -13.16 -1.08
C GLY A 221 11.40 -13.78 0.23
N THR A 222 12.03 -13.50 1.37
CA THR A 222 11.58 -13.95 2.70
C THR A 222 10.78 -12.84 3.36
N ALA A 223 9.60 -13.19 3.90
CA ALA A 223 8.73 -12.27 4.59
C ALA A 223 9.37 -11.66 5.84
N GLU A 224 9.32 -10.33 5.96
CA GLU A 224 9.93 -9.57 7.05
C GLU A 224 8.88 -8.85 7.92
N SER A 225 7.92 -8.17 7.29
CA SER A 225 6.90 -7.39 8.01
C SER A 225 5.65 -7.14 7.18
N VAL A 226 4.56 -6.78 7.85
CA VAL A 226 3.30 -6.37 7.22
C VAL A 226 2.87 -5.03 7.77
N ASP A 227 2.47 -4.11 6.89
CA ASP A 227 1.90 -2.83 7.23
C ASP A 227 0.40 -2.86 6.98
N TYR A 228 -0.35 -2.65 8.06
CA TYR A 228 -1.80 -2.58 8.06
C TYR A 228 -2.24 -1.11 8.03
N HIS A 229 -3.13 -0.79 7.09
CA HIS A 229 -3.64 0.56 6.89
C HIS A 229 -5.14 0.58 7.13
N ALA A 230 -5.57 1.48 8.01
CA ALA A 230 -6.95 1.82 8.22
C ALA A 230 -7.09 3.33 8.02
N HIS A 231 -7.49 3.72 6.80
CA HIS A 231 -7.74 5.10 6.37
C HIS A 231 -6.50 5.96 6.10
N SER A 232 -6.57 6.77 5.02
CA SER A 232 -5.60 7.84 4.76
C SER A 232 -6.06 9.17 5.35
N GLY A 233 -5.42 9.67 6.41
CA GLY A 233 -5.76 11.01 6.92
C GLY A 233 -5.22 11.45 8.28
N GLY A 234 -4.43 10.63 8.99
CA GLY A 234 -3.91 10.98 10.31
C GLY A 234 -3.07 9.84 10.92
N PRO A 235 -2.81 9.85 12.25
CA PRO A 235 -2.07 8.78 12.94
C PRO A 235 -2.80 7.43 12.98
N THR A 236 -3.85 7.24 12.17
CA THR A 236 -4.59 5.99 12.02
C THR A 236 -3.83 5.07 11.08
N VAL A 237 -2.70 4.59 11.59
CA VAL A 237 -1.99 3.45 11.06
C VAL A 237 -2.26 2.30 12.03
N SER A 238 -2.75 1.17 11.54
CA SER A 238 -2.98 -0.01 12.38
C SER A 238 -1.67 -0.69 12.80
N GLY A 239 -0.58 -0.43 12.07
CA GLY A 239 0.80 -0.67 12.50
C GLY A 239 1.61 -1.48 11.49
N THR A 240 2.93 -1.31 11.51
CA THR A 240 3.86 -2.30 10.94
C THR A 240 3.99 -3.44 11.94
N LEU A 241 3.75 -4.69 11.58
CA LEU A 241 4.03 -5.86 12.42
C LEU A 241 5.18 -6.67 11.83
N ARG A 242 6.06 -7.19 12.69
CA ARG A 242 7.05 -8.20 12.28
C ARG A 242 6.33 -9.41 11.75
N TRP A 243 6.88 -10.05 10.72
CA TRP A 243 6.30 -11.24 10.14
C TRP A 243 5.98 -12.29 11.20
N LYS A 244 6.85 -12.52 12.19
CA LYS A 244 6.59 -13.49 13.26
C LYS A 244 5.40 -13.15 14.18
N ASP A 245 5.04 -11.87 14.30
CA ASP A 245 3.96 -11.38 15.16
C ASP A 245 2.62 -11.26 14.39
N VAL A 246 2.65 -11.42 13.06
CA VAL A 246 1.46 -11.39 12.19
C VAL A 246 0.66 -12.69 12.34
N GLU A 247 -0.65 -12.59 12.50
CA GLU A 247 -1.56 -13.74 12.37
C GLU A 247 -1.49 -14.28 10.93
N LYS A 248 -1.41 -15.60 10.78
CA LYS A 248 -1.29 -16.25 9.47
C LYS A 248 -2.27 -17.39 9.32
N GLU A 249 -2.79 -17.53 8.11
CA GLU A 249 -3.57 -18.68 7.65
C GLU A 249 -2.84 -19.28 6.45
N ASP A 250 -2.54 -20.58 6.50
CA ASP A 250 -1.72 -21.28 5.48
C ASP A 250 -0.39 -20.57 5.14
N GLY A 251 0.23 -19.94 6.14
CA GLY A 251 1.49 -19.22 5.99
C GLY A 251 1.37 -17.84 5.30
N ARG A 252 0.16 -17.33 5.13
CA ARG A 252 -0.15 -16.02 4.50
C ARG A 252 -0.73 -15.06 5.54
N PRO A 253 -0.49 -13.73 5.41
CA PRO A 253 -0.95 -12.78 6.40
C PRO A 253 -2.48 -12.69 6.43
N VAL A 254 -3.06 -12.58 7.64
CA VAL A 254 -4.48 -12.31 7.84
C VAL A 254 -4.70 -10.81 8.06
N GLY A 255 -5.76 -10.26 7.48
CA GLY A 255 -6.24 -8.90 7.76
C GLY A 255 -7.74 -8.86 8.01
N TYR A 256 -8.17 -8.01 8.93
CA TYR A 256 -9.56 -7.83 9.32
C TYR A 256 -10.11 -6.52 8.75
N ILE A 257 -11.13 -6.60 7.90
CA ILE A 257 -11.73 -5.45 7.21
C ILE A 257 -12.86 -4.88 8.07
N ALA A 258 -12.78 -3.58 8.33
CA ALA A 258 -13.80 -2.87 9.09
C ALA A 258 -15.10 -2.68 8.28
N ALA A 259 -16.25 -2.90 8.93
CA ALA A 259 -17.55 -2.70 8.29
C ALA A 259 -17.72 -1.29 7.71
N GLY A 260 -18.05 -1.22 6.42
CA GLY A 260 -18.40 0.00 5.67
C GLY A 260 -17.23 0.92 5.34
N SER A 261 -16.27 1.08 6.26
CA SER A 261 -15.10 1.95 6.06
C SER A 261 -13.86 1.20 5.59
N HIS A 262 -13.92 -0.12 5.55
CA HIS A 262 -12.96 -1.05 4.94
C HIS A 262 -11.50 -1.03 5.42
N GLY A 263 -11.15 -0.17 6.39
CA GLY A 263 -9.83 -0.14 6.97
C GLY A 263 -9.38 -1.55 7.42
N ILE A 264 -8.12 -1.89 7.11
CA ILE A 264 -7.58 -3.23 7.30
C ILE A 264 -6.75 -3.28 8.58
N TRP A 265 -7.16 -4.12 9.53
CA TRP A 265 -6.56 -4.24 10.85
C TRP A 265 -5.83 -5.58 11.04
N PRO A 266 -4.78 -5.63 11.88
CA PRO A 266 -4.06 -6.86 12.19
C PRO A 266 -4.79 -7.78 13.17
N THR A 267 -5.80 -7.27 13.87
CA THR A 267 -6.54 -8.00 14.92
C THR A 267 -8.03 -7.71 14.82
N PRO A 268 -8.89 -8.66 15.22
CA PRO A 268 -10.33 -8.43 15.22
C PRO A 268 -10.76 -7.56 16.41
N GLY A 269 -11.96 -6.99 16.32
CA GLY A 269 -12.59 -6.22 17.38
C GLY A 269 -12.86 -4.77 16.99
N ASN A 270 -13.07 -3.93 18.01
CA ASN A 270 -13.37 -2.52 17.83
C ASN A 270 -12.11 -1.69 17.96
N HIS A 271 -11.79 -0.91 16.93
CA HIS A 271 -10.62 -0.04 16.90
C HIS A 271 -11.05 1.42 16.93
N GLU A 272 -10.71 2.12 18.02
CA GLU A 272 -11.00 3.55 18.17
C GLU A 272 -10.05 4.37 17.28
N LEU A 273 -10.63 5.19 16.41
CA LEU A 273 -9.89 6.18 15.63
C LEU A 273 -9.76 7.50 16.39
N ALA A 274 -8.99 8.43 15.82
CA ALA A 274 -8.88 9.79 16.33
C ALA A 274 -10.28 10.40 16.56
N PRO A 275 -10.56 10.94 17.77
CA PRO A 275 -11.88 11.42 18.11
C PRO A 275 -12.22 12.68 17.32
N LEU A 276 -13.44 12.73 16.79
CA LEU A 276 -13.96 13.93 16.17
C LEU A 276 -14.34 14.96 17.24
N LEU A 277 -13.87 16.20 17.06
CA LEU A 277 -14.03 17.30 18.03
C LEU A 277 -13.56 16.95 19.46
N ASN A 278 -12.60 16.04 19.62
CA ASN A 278 -12.09 15.54 20.91
C ASN A 278 -13.12 14.79 21.80
N TYR A 279 -14.37 14.59 21.35
CA TYR A 279 -15.43 13.97 22.15
C TYR A 279 -16.17 12.83 21.45
N ILE A 280 -16.20 12.81 20.12
CA ILE A 280 -16.93 11.83 19.33
C ILE A 280 -15.98 10.72 18.92
N LYS A 281 -16.17 9.54 19.51
CA LYS A 281 -15.38 8.36 19.15
C LYS A 281 -15.85 7.83 17.80
N LEU A 282 -14.93 7.80 16.85
CA LEU A 282 -15.09 7.09 15.60
C LEU A 282 -14.51 5.69 15.79
N VAL A 283 -15.22 4.65 15.38
CA VAL A 283 -14.84 3.25 15.65
C VAL A 283 -14.88 2.45 14.37
N ASP A 284 -13.84 1.65 14.14
CA ASP A 284 -13.85 0.54 13.18
C ASP A 284 -14.35 -0.74 13.86
N ILE A 285 -15.27 -1.44 13.21
CA ILE A 285 -15.81 -2.71 13.69
C ILE A 285 -15.26 -3.82 12.79
N CYS A 286 -14.36 -4.63 13.32
CA CYS A 286 -13.63 -5.67 12.61
C CYS A 286 -13.87 -7.04 13.28
N ASP A 287 -15.12 -7.45 13.49
CA ASP A 287 -15.37 -8.77 14.08
C ASP A 287 -14.93 -9.92 13.15
N ASP A 288 -14.48 -11.03 13.73
CA ASP A 288 -14.09 -12.23 12.97
C ASP A 288 -15.26 -13.21 12.81
N ALA A 289 -16.42 -12.73 12.36
CA ALA A 289 -17.60 -13.57 12.16
C ALA A 289 -18.20 -13.48 10.75
N GLY A 290 -17.82 -12.48 9.95
CA GLY A 290 -18.35 -12.28 8.60
C GLY A 290 -17.66 -13.13 7.52
N PRO A 291 -17.90 -12.80 6.24
CA PRO A 291 -17.33 -13.53 5.10
C PRO A 291 -15.79 -13.55 5.07
N ILE A 292 -15.23 -14.58 4.46
CA ILE A 292 -13.79 -14.73 4.22
C ILE A 292 -13.49 -14.48 2.74
N TRP A 293 -12.47 -13.68 2.48
CA TRP A 293 -11.91 -13.42 1.17
C TRP A 293 -10.49 -13.98 1.10
N ASP A 294 -10.39 -15.19 0.55
CA ASP A 294 -9.09 -15.79 0.24
C ASP A 294 -8.63 -15.29 -1.14
N THR A 295 -7.59 -14.45 -1.15
CA THR A 295 -7.15 -13.76 -2.37
C THR A 295 -6.14 -14.54 -3.22
N LYS A 296 -5.72 -15.73 -2.76
CA LYS A 296 -4.75 -16.55 -3.50
C LYS A 296 -5.33 -17.05 -4.81
N GLY A 297 -4.57 -16.93 -5.88
CA GLY A 297 -5.00 -17.24 -7.25
C GLY A 297 -5.81 -16.13 -7.91
N SER A 298 -6.18 -15.06 -7.18
CA SER A 298 -6.99 -13.93 -7.64
C SER A 298 -6.25 -12.59 -7.56
N VAL A 299 -4.91 -12.63 -7.53
CA VAL A 299 -4.08 -11.42 -7.54
C VAL A 299 -3.84 -10.97 -8.98
N ILE A 300 -4.28 -9.75 -9.33
CA ILE A 300 -3.96 -9.11 -10.61
C ILE A 300 -2.64 -8.33 -10.43
N PRO A 301 -1.53 -8.75 -11.07
CA PRO A 301 -0.20 -8.25 -10.74
C PRO A 301 0.20 -7.02 -11.56
N PHE A 302 0.88 -6.06 -10.92
CA PHE A 302 1.40 -4.84 -11.54
C PHE A 302 2.80 -4.46 -11.05
N GLN A 303 3.69 -4.13 -11.98
CA GLN A 303 4.96 -3.50 -11.65
C GLN A 303 4.76 -2.01 -11.37
N TYR A 304 5.26 -1.49 -10.24
CA TYR A 304 5.14 -0.05 -10.00
C TYR A 304 6.16 0.80 -10.77
N TRP A 305 7.45 0.48 -10.64
CA TRP A 305 8.54 1.20 -11.32
C TRP A 305 9.48 0.25 -12.05
N ASN A 306 10.22 0.77 -13.03
CA ASN A 306 11.11 -0.03 -13.85
C ASN A 306 12.30 -0.64 -13.07
N SER A 307 12.87 0.10 -12.12
CA SER A 307 13.96 -0.38 -11.26
C SER A 307 14.09 0.48 -9.99
N HIS A 308 14.77 -0.04 -8.96
CA HIS A 308 15.02 0.68 -7.72
C HIS A 308 15.96 1.89 -7.86
N GLU A 309 16.82 1.92 -8.89
CA GLU A 309 17.75 3.03 -9.14
C GLU A 309 17.06 4.21 -9.83
N ASN A 310 16.30 3.92 -10.90
CA ASN A 310 15.64 4.96 -11.69
C ASN A 310 14.30 5.39 -11.09
N ARG A 311 13.59 4.46 -10.44
CA ARG A 311 12.28 4.66 -9.81
C ARG A 311 11.27 5.32 -10.76
N THR A 312 11.41 5.06 -12.06
CA THR A 312 10.49 5.60 -13.07
C THR A 312 9.25 4.74 -13.06
N LYS A 313 8.12 5.34 -12.66
CA LYS A 313 6.82 4.69 -12.66
C LYS A 313 6.52 4.08 -14.04
N VAL A 314 6.11 2.82 -14.06
CA VAL A 314 5.75 2.10 -15.29
C VAL A 314 4.51 2.74 -15.90
N ASN A 315 4.53 2.90 -17.23
CA ASN A 315 3.36 3.27 -17.99
C ASN A 315 2.68 1.98 -18.45
N HIS A 316 1.52 1.66 -17.89
CA HIS A 316 0.83 0.42 -18.17
C HIS A 316 0.09 0.47 -19.51
N GLU A 317 -0.02 -0.67 -20.20
CA GLU A 317 -0.64 -0.77 -21.52
C GLU A 317 -1.78 -1.81 -21.53
N GLY A 318 -2.55 -1.87 -22.62
CA GLY A 318 -3.61 -2.86 -22.81
C GLY A 318 -4.74 -2.75 -21.78
N LYS A 319 -5.02 -3.82 -21.03
CA LYS A 319 -6.00 -3.78 -19.93
C LYS A 319 -5.47 -3.04 -18.68
N GLY A 320 -4.18 -2.71 -18.63
CA GLY A 320 -3.57 -1.96 -17.53
C GLY A 320 -3.65 -0.44 -17.68
N HIS A 321 -4.13 0.12 -18.80
CA HIS A 321 -4.19 1.57 -19.04
C HIS A 321 -4.86 2.35 -17.92
N TRP A 322 -5.90 1.81 -17.28
CA TRP A 322 -6.59 2.45 -16.16
C TRP A 322 -5.67 2.73 -14.96
N MET A 323 -4.60 1.96 -14.77
CA MET A 323 -3.58 2.24 -13.74
C MET A 323 -2.82 3.55 -13.98
N ASN A 324 -2.89 4.10 -15.20
CA ASN A 324 -2.32 5.40 -15.52
C ASN A 324 -3.27 6.57 -15.26
N PHE A 325 -4.55 6.31 -14.97
CA PHE A 325 -5.53 7.33 -14.64
C PHE A 325 -5.15 8.05 -13.33
N ARG A 326 -5.27 9.38 -13.33
CA ARG A 326 -4.82 10.28 -12.27
C ARG A 326 -5.97 10.98 -11.55
N GLY A 327 -7.21 10.71 -11.94
CA GLY A 327 -8.40 11.27 -11.33
C GLY A 327 -8.84 10.51 -10.08
N ARG A 328 -10.10 10.74 -9.69
CA ARG A 328 -10.73 10.15 -8.51
C ARG A 328 -11.81 9.15 -8.91
N TYR A 329 -11.96 8.09 -8.13
CA TYR A 329 -12.84 6.95 -8.40
C TYR A 329 -14.18 7.11 -7.69
N GLY A 330 -14.95 8.13 -8.06
CA GLY A 330 -16.24 8.42 -7.44
C GLY A 330 -16.61 9.88 -7.58
N ASN A 331 -17.51 10.36 -6.72
CA ASN A 331 -18.05 11.72 -6.80
C ASN A 331 -17.26 12.75 -5.99
N THR A 332 -17.56 14.03 -6.22
CA THR A 332 -17.14 15.13 -5.35
C THR A 332 -17.94 15.10 -4.04
N GLY A 333 -17.28 15.42 -2.94
CA GLY A 333 -17.91 15.57 -1.63
C GLY A 333 -18.70 16.87 -1.48
N GLU A 334 -19.33 17.01 -0.31
CA GLU A 334 -20.08 18.20 0.08
C GLU A 334 -19.27 19.07 1.05
N ASN A 335 -19.44 20.39 0.97
CA ASN A 335 -18.82 21.35 1.88
C ASN A 335 -19.81 22.38 2.45
N ASN A 336 -21.11 22.19 2.20
CA ASN A 336 -22.18 23.12 2.55
C ASN A 336 -23.00 22.69 3.77
N CYS A 337 -22.68 21.57 4.42
CA CYS A 337 -23.33 21.16 5.67
C CYS A 337 -23.06 22.18 6.80
N TRP A 338 -24.02 22.38 7.69
CA TRP A 338 -23.96 23.45 8.69
C TRP A 338 -22.81 23.29 9.69
N TRP A 339 -22.29 22.07 9.86
CA TRP A 339 -21.15 21.76 10.75
C TRP A 339 -19.79 21.74 10.03
N TYR A 340 -19.73 21.99 8.72
CA TYR A 340 -18.48 21.88 7.94
C TYR A 340 -17.34 22.71 8.54
N LYS A 341 -17.64 23.93 9.04
CA LYS A 341 -16.63 24.80 9.67
C LYS A 341 -16.07 24.28 11.00
N LEU A 342 -16.76 23.34 11.65
CA LEU A 342 -16.36 22.75 12.93
C LEU A 342 -15.56 21.46 12.72
N VAL A 343 -16.03 20.62 11.79
CA VAL A 343 -15.55 19.22 11.60
C VAL A 343 -14.64 19.07 10.38
N GLY A 344 -14.71 20.01 9.43
CA GLY A 344 -13.95 19.97 8.17
C GLY A 344 -14.49 18.99 7.13
N ASN A 345 -15.49 18.16 7.46
CA ASN A 345 -16.09 17.16 6.58
C ASN A 345 -17.62 17.14 6.73
N CYS A 346 -18.31 16.91 5.61
CA CYS A 346 -19.74 16.59 5.57
C CYS A 346 -19.95 15.07 5.55
N GLN A 347 -21.21 14.64 5.41
CA GLN A 347 -21.52 13.22 5.28
C GLN A 347 -20.82 12.65 4.04
N LEU A 348 -20.96 13.34 2.90
CA LEU A 348 -20.27 13.01 1.66
C LEU A 348 -18.92 13.71 1.56
N VAL A 349 -17.88 12.94 1.26
CA VAL A 349 -16.51 13.43 1.04
C VAL A 349 -16.05 13.10 -0.39
N ASP A 350 -14.97 13.76 -0.83
CA ASP A 350 -14.38 13.51 -2.14
C ASP A 350 -13.94 12.05 -2.26
N ALA A 351 -14.26 11.42 -3.39
CA ALA A 351 -13.76 10.09 -3.71
C ALA A 351 -12.22 10.03 -3.76
N PRO A 352 -11.64 8.87 -3.40
CA PRO A 352 -10.21 8.67 -3.37
C PRO A 352 -9.60 8.63 -4.78
N PRO A 353 -8.32 8.99 -4.91
CA PRO A 353 -7.55 8.69 -6.11
C PRO A 353 -7.33 7.17 -6.26
N GLY A 354 -6.93 6.72 -7.46
CA GLY A 354 -6.66 5.30 -7.76
C GLY A 354 -5.37 4.74 -7.15
N PRO A 355 -5.20 3.41 -7.11
CA PRO A 355 -4.23 2.72 -6.26
C PRO A 355 -2.78 2.98 -6.66
N ASN A 356 -2.52 3.31 -7.93
CA ASN A 356 -1.16 3.45 -8.47
C ASN A 356 -0.47 4.76 -8.04
N ARG A 357 -0.18 4.91 -6.74
CA ARG A 357 0.37 6.13 -6.11
C ARG A 357 1.20 5.80 -4.87
N TRP A 358 2.25 6.61 -4.63
CA TRP A 358 2.97 6.70 -3.35
C TRP A 358 3.62 5.41 -2.79
N PHE A 359 3.93 4.40 -3.63
CA PHE A 359 4.56 3.16 -3.16
C PHE A 359 6.05 3.23 -2.79
N GLY A 360 6.72 4.34 -3.08
CA GLY A 360 8.14 4.51 -2.77
C GLY A 360 8.44 4.87 -1.32
N SER A 361 7.43 4.85 -0.44
CA SER A 361 7.56 5.22 0.98
C SER A 361 8.09 4.04 1.81
N PRO A 362 8.97 4.29 2.80
CA PRO A 362 9.40 3.27 3.75
C PRO A 362 8.21 2.75 4.58
N PRO A 363 8.38 1.68 5.39
CA PRO A 363 7.38 1.28 6.38
C PRO A 363 7.03 2.42 7.32
N ILE A 364 5.87 2.28 7.98
CA ILE A 364 5.45 3.24 8.99
C ILE A 364 6.55 3.38 10.05
N CYS A 365 7.17 2.26 10.44
CA CYS A 365 8.37 2.28 11.26
C CYS A 365 9.38 1.24 10.79
N THR A 366 10.66 1.60 10.84
CA THR A 366 11.75 0.66 10.60
C THR A 366 11.92 -0.22 11.84
N ILE A 367 11.84 -1.53 11.66
CA ILE A 367 11.92 -2.51 12.74
C ILE A 367 13.39 -2.68 13.15
N ALA A 368 13.68 -2.67 14.46
CA ALA A 368 15.06 -2.80 14.96
C ALA A 368 15.15 -3.58 16.29
N PRO A 369 16.12 -4.51 16.45
CA PRO A 369 16.34 -5.17 17.73
C PRO A 369 16.81 -4.17 18.81
N ALA A 370 16.28 -4.35 20.02
CA ALA A 370 16.66 -3.62 21.21
C ALA A 370 18.02 -4.12 21.74
N VAL A 371 18.86 -3.18 22.19
CA VAL A 371 20.16 -3.49 22.78
C VAL A 371 20.37 -2.76 24.11
N SER A 372 21.24 -3.29 24.97
CA SER A 372 21.51 -2.75 26.31
C SER A 372 22.54 -1.61 26.34
N GLY A 373 23.30 -1.45 25.25
CA GLY A 373 24.39 -0.47 25.14
C GLY A 373 23.99 0.77 24.35
N ASN A 374 24.93 1.23 23.52
CA ASN A 374 24.71 2.34 22.58
C ASN A 374 23.87 1.87 21.39
N SER A 375 23.12 2.80 20.80
CA SER A 375 22.45 2.50 19.55
C SER A 375 23.44 2.46 18.40
N ARG A 376 23.19 1.58 17.44
CA ARG A 376 23.94 1.45 16.20
C ARG A 376 22.97 1.62 15.03
N TYR A 377 23.45 2.31 14.00
CA TYR A 377 22.68 2.62 12.81
C TYR A 377 23.53 2.31 11.60
N ALA A 378 23.06 1.39 10.77
CA ALA A 378 23.55 1.17 9.42
C ALA A 378 22.49 1.65 8.43
N PHE A 379 22.90 2.41 7.41
CA PHE A 379 21.98 2.94 6.40
C PHE A 379 22.70 3.17 5.08
N TYR A 380 21.89 3.44 4.05
CA TYR A 380 22.35 3.66 2.68
C TYR A 380 21.74 4.93 2.08
N LEU A 381 22.50 5.58 1.21
CA LEU A 381 22.04 6.72 0.44
C LEU A 381 21.75 6.28 -0.99
N SER A 382 20.62 6.72 -1.53
CA SER A 382 20.35 6.54 -2.96
C SER A 382 21.42 7.21 -3.81
N GLU A 383 21.61 6.74 -5.04
CA GLU A 383 22.54 7.37 -5.98
C GLU A 383 22.28 8.87 -6.12
N ARG A 384 21.01 9.27 -6.23
CA ARG A 384 20.60 10.66 -6.35
C ARG A 384 21.06 11.50 -5.14
N THR A 385 20.83 10.99 -3.93
CA THR A 385 21.23 11.62 -2.68
C THR A 385 22.75 11.71 -2.55
N ALA A 386 23.46 10.62 -2.82
CA ALA A 386 24.92 10.59 -2.79
C ALA A 386 25.54 11.58 -3.79
N ARG A 387 25.01 11.65 -5.03
CA ARG A 387 25.46 12.61 -6.04
C ARG A 387 25.15 14.04 -5.66
N TRP A 388 24.00 14.31 -5.04
CA TRP A 388 23.68 15.62 -4.47
C TRP A 388 24.68 16.03 -3.40
N ALA A 389 24.99 15.11 -2.47
CA ALA A 389 25.85 15.38 -1.30
C ALA A 389 27.29 15.67 -1.74
N LYS A 390 27.79 14.88 -2.69
CA LYS A 390 29.10 15.09 -3.31
C LYS A 390 29.22 16.46 -3.99
N ARG A 391 28.20 16.88 -4.75
CA ARG A 391 28.18 18.20 -5.43
C ARG A 391 28.16 19.39 -4.48
N ARG A 392 27.68 19.19 -3.25
CA ARG A 392 27.63 20.22 -2.20
C ARG A 392 28.77 20.11 -1.20
N HIS A 393 29.77 19.28 -1.47
CA HIS A 393 30.93 19.09 -0.61
C HIS A 393 30.56 18.64 0.82
N VAL A 394 29.51 17.83 0.96
CA VAL A 394 29.19 17.17 2.22
C VAL A 394 30.39 16.30 2.62
N ALA A 395 30.90 16.54 3.83
CA ALA A 395 32.03 15.81 4.39
C ALA A 395 31.58 14.74 5.38
N ASN A 396 30.53 15.04 6.16
CA ASN A 396 30.04 14.19 7.24
C ASN A 396 28.52 14.05 7.18
N ILE A 397 28.02 12.93 7.71
CA ILE A 397 26.62 12.72 7.99
C ILE A 397 26.47 12.65 9.50
N GLN A 398 25.62 13.51 10.04
CA GLN A 398 25.20 13.47 11.43
C GLN A 398 23.86 12.73 11.49
N LEU A 399 23.74 11.80 12.44
CA LEU A 399 22.49 11.14 12.78
C LEU A 399 21.96 11.75 14.07
N GLU A 400 20.67 12.05 14.08
CA GLU A 400 19.94 12.53 15.24
C GLU A 400 18.93 11.45 15.66
N GLN A 401 19.22 10.75 16.75
CA GLN A 401 18.30 9.82 17.38
C GLN A 401 17.37 10.61 18.31
N VAL A 402 16.07 10.42 18.13
CA VAL A 402 15.03 11.07 18.92
C VAL A 402 14.64 10.15 20.07
N CYS A 403 14.78 10.70 21.27
CA CYS A 403 14.45 10.05 22.52
C CYS A 403 13.19 10.67 23.11
N ARG A 404 12.34 9.83 23.70
CA ARG A 404 11.10 10.25 24.37
C ARG A 404 10.99 9.58 25.74
N ARG A 405 10.43 10.28 26.73
CA ARG A 405 9.98 9.69 28.01
C ARG A 405 8.78 10.45 28.58
N PRO A 406 7.92 9.81 29.39
CA PRO A 406 6.90 10.52 30.16
C PRO A 406 7.54 11.57 31.09
N ARG A 407 6.94 12.76 31.20
CA ARG A 407 7.34 13.71 32.25
C ARG A 407 6.92 13.17 33.61
N ARG A 408 7.78 13.31 34.63
CA ARG A 408 7.38 13.01 36.01
C ARG A 408 6.38 14.08 36.46
N LYS A 409 5.21 13.65 36.95
CA LYS A 409 4.33 14.54 37.72
C LYS A 409 5.00 14.83 39.06
N GLU A 410 4.98 16.09 39.50
CA GLU A 410 5.65 16.54 40.74
C GLU A 410 5.10 15.83 42.00
N ASP A 411 3.93 15.18 41.92
CA ASP A 411 3.25 14.52 43.03
C ASP A 411 3.71 13.07 43.32
N GLU A 412 4.62 12.47 42.52
CA GLU A 412 5.18 11.13 42.79
C GLU A 412 6.48 11.17 43.62
N MET A 413 6.71 12.26 44.37
CA MET A 413 7.84 12.36 45.32
C MET A 413 7.49 11.92 46.75
N GLU A 414 6.24 11.52 47.00
CA GLU A 414 5.84 10.88 48.24
C GLU A 414 5.40 9.44 47.93
N ASP A 415 6.11 8.47 48.51
CA ASP A 415 5.85 7.02 48.51
C ASP A 415 6.90 6.13 47.81
N GLU A 416 8.18 6.45 47.98
CA GLU A 416 9.16 5.37 48.12
C GLU A 416 9.00 4.75 49.53
N HIS A 417 8.03 3.84 49.71
CA HIS A 417 8.14 2.67 50.59
C HIS A 417 6.97 1.68 50.36
N SER A 418 7.33 0.45 50.03
CA SER A 418 6.56 -0.82 50.04
C SER A 418 5.95 -1.34 48.72
N GLY A 419 6.37 -2.57 48.37
CA GLY A 419 5.43 -3.67 48.11
C GLY A 419 4.95 -3.94 46.68
N ALA A 420 5.61 -4.89 46.02
CA ALA A 420 5.13 -5.89 45.05
C ALA A 420 3.71 -5.76 44.42
N GLY A 421 3.62 -5.85 43.07
CA GLY A 421 2.41 -6.31 42.40
C GLY A 421 2.26 -6.04 40.89
N SER A 422 2.52 -7.08 40.08
CA SER A 422 1.84 -7.45 38.81
C SER A 422 1.64 -6.39 37.69
N SER A 423 2.42 -6.50 36.59
CA SER A 423 2.09 -5.86 35.31
C SER A 423 1.32 -6.81 34.37
N ARG A 424 0.10 -6.41 33.97
CA ARG A 424 -0.54 -6.86 32.72
C ARG A 424 -0.54 -5.69 31.76
N SER A 425 -0.03 -5.94 30.57
CA SER A 425 0.13 -5.00 29.46
C SER A 425 -1.21 -4.70 28.77
N SER A 426 -1.56 -3.43 28.67
CA SER A 426 -2.46 -2.91 27.64
C SER A 426 -1.84 -1.64 27.08
N ALA A 427 -1.05 -1.78 26.02
CA ALA A 427 -0.53 -0.67 25.23
C ALA A 427 -1.50 -0.43 24.07
N LEU A 428 -2.51 0.40 24.33
CA LEU A 428 -3.25 1.12 23.30
C LEU A 428 -2.96 2.59 23.57
N GLU A 429 -2.04 3.17 22.80
CA GLU A 429 -1.64 4.57 22.94
C GLU A 429 -2.83 5.47 22.55
N ARG A 430 -3.27 6.25 23.53
CA ARG A 430 -4.34 7.26 23.46
C ARG A 430 -3.91 8.39 22.52
N GLY A 431 -4.68 8.61 21.46
CA GLY A 431 -4.63 9.84 20.66
C GLY A 431 -5.40 10.96 21.37
N GLY A 432 -4.69 11.79 22.11
CA GLY A 432 -5.12 13.07 22.64
C GLY A 432 -3.93 14.00 22.68
N ASP A 433 -4.14 15.28 22.38
CA ASP A 433 -3.14 16.35 22.35
C ASP A 433 -2.51 16.54 23.74
N ASP A 434 -1.54 15.69 24.08
CA ASP A 434 -0.80 15.62 25.35
C ASP A 434 0.67 16.02 25.11
N SER A 435 0.88 17.10 24.34
CA SER A 435 2.23 17.63 24.10
C SER A 435 2.91 18.13 25.39
N ASP A 436 2.14 18.31 26.48
CA ASP A 436 2.63 18.79 27.77
C ASP A 436 3.09 17.68 28.74
N ASP A 437 2.77 16.40 28.50
CA ASP A 437 3.08 15.29 29.43
C ASP A 437 4.32 14.46 29.03
N VAL A 438 5.05 14.88 28.00
CA VAL A 438 6.19 14.11 27.45
C VAL A 438 7.42 14.97 27.19
N GLU A 439 8.58 14.48 27.63
CA GLU A 439 9.88 15.05 27.31
C GLU A 439 10.46 14.39 26.06
N VAL A 440 10.92 15.21 25.12
CA VAL A 440 11.58 14.81 23.87
C VAL A 440 12.94 15.49 23.78
N TRP A 441 13.98 14.73 23.49
CA TRP A 441 15.34 15.25 23.25
C TRP A 441 16.05 14.41 22.21
N THR A 442 17.23 14.86 21.75
CA THR A 442 18.02 14.12 20.78
C THR A 442 19.39 13.72 21.32
N THR A 443 19.91 12.62 20.78
CA THR A 443 21.32 12.24 20.90
C THR A 443 21.88 12.08 19.50
N THR A 444 23.13 12.48 19.30
CA THR A 444 23.72 12.58 17.98
C THR A 444 24.98 11.75 17.85
N GLY A 445 25.26 11.33 16.63
CA GLY A 445 26.50 10.68 16.22
C GLY A 445 26.84 11.08 14.80
N THR A 446 28.09 10.90 14.39
CA THR A 446 28.56 11.39 13.09
C THR A 446 29.46 10.36 12.43
N CYS A 447 29.33 10.19 11.11
CA CYS A 447 30.30 9.45 10.30
C CYS A 447 30.76 10.31 9.11
N LYS A 448 31.86 9.88 8.47
CA LYS A 448 32.27 10.46 7.18
C LYS A 448 31.26 10.09 6.09
N PHE A 449 31.00 11.00 5.17
CA PHE A 449 30.24 10.71 3.96
C PHE A 449 31.04 9.75 3.05
N ARG A 450 30.45 8.59 2.73
CA ARG A 450 31.04 7.52 1.91
C ARG A 450 30.35 7.29 0.54
N GLY A 451 29.61 8.27 0.01
CA GLY A 451 28.88 8.06 -1.24
C GLY A 451 27.67 7.13 -1.05
N GLN A 452 27.56 6.09 -1.87
CA GLN A 452 26.48 5.06 -1.82
C GLN A 452 26.85 3.86 -0.94
N ASP A 453 28.10 3.79 -0.48
CA ASP A 453 28.55 2.72 0.42
C ASP A 453 27.83 2.81 1.76
N ARG A 454 27.74 1.68 2.46
CA ARG A 454 27.14 1.58 3.79
C ARG A 454 27.76 2.57 4.77
N HIS A 455 26.91 3.38 5.42
CA HIS A 455 27.29 4.24 6.52
C HIS A 455 26.96 3.56 7.84
N GLU A 456 27.80 3.76 8.85
CA GLU A 456 27.57 3.28 10.20
C GLU A 456 27.78 4.42 11.20
N ILE A 457 26.82 4.60 12.11
CA ILE A 457 26.89 5.57 13.20
C ILE A 457 26.50 4.90 14.50
N THR A 458 27.23 5.24 15.57
CA THR A 458 26.87 4.87 16.95
C THR A 458 26.49 6.13 17.71
N THR A 459 25.41 6.05 18.49
CA THR A 459 24.94 7.14 19.37
C THR A 459 24.78 6.62 20.80
N MET A 460 24.77 7.51 21.79
CA MET A 460 24.49 7.09 23.16
C MET A 460 23.05 6.60 23.29
N ALA A 461 22.82 5.65 24.20
CA ALA A 461 21.47 5.28 24.60
C ALA A 461 20.67 6.50 25.11
N CYS A 462 19.36 6.51 24.91
CA CYS A 462 18.47 7.46 25.55
C CYS A 462 18.64 7.38 27.08
N LYS A 463 18.84 8.52 27.74
CA LYS A 463 19.10 8.59 29.18
C LYS A 463 17.80 8.75 29.98
N GLY A 464 17.75 8.13 31.15
CA GLY A 464 16.62 8.24 32.09
C GLY A 464 15.76 6.99 32.17
N MET A 465 14.97 6.89 33.24
CA MET A 465 13.95 5.84 33.39
C MET A 465 12.87 6.02 32.33
N GLN A 466 12.34 4.90 31.82
CA GLN A 466 11.30 4.87 30.78
C GLN A 466 11.64 5.62 29.47
N ALA A 467 12.91 6.00 29.28
CA ALA A 467 13.36 6.60 28.04
C ALA A 467 13.34 5.57 26.91
N ALA A 468 12.87 5.98 25.74
CA ALA A 468 12.81 5.14 24.56
C ALA A 468 13.31 5.87 23.32
N VAL A 469 13.98 5.14 22.43
CA VAL A 469 14.21 5.55 21.05
C VAL A 469 12.87 5.54 20.34
N LYS A 470 12.54 6.61 19.61
CA LYS A 470 11.28 6.70 18.85
C LYS A 470 11.48 6.87 17.36
N SER A 471 12.46 7.67 16.94
CA SER A 471 12.74 7.90 15.54
C SER A 471 14.17 8.36 15.33
N TYR A 472 14.60 8.47 14.08
CA TYR A 472 15.88 9.07 13.74
C TYR A 472 15.81 9.86 12.43
N ARG A 473 16.73 10.82 12.24
CA ARG A 473 16.91 11.56 10.99
C ARG A 473 18.38 11.75 10.67
N LEU A 474 18.68 12.02 9.40
CA LEU A 474 20.03 12.31 8.92
C LEU A 474 20.19 13.79 8.58
N SER A 475 21.33 14.34 8.97
CA SER A 475 21.75 15.71 8.70
C SER A 475 23.07 15.68 7.91
N PHE A 476 23.12 16.36 6.78
CA PHE A 476 24.28 16.37 5.86
C PHE A 476 25.13 17.60 6.11
N CYS A 477 26.39 17.40 6.51
CA CYS A 477 27.22 18.46 7.06
C CYS A 477 28.54 18.66 6.31
N LEU A 478 28.93 19.92 6.20
CA LEU A 478 30.18 20.35 5.58
C LEU A 478 31.38 20.04 6.50
N ALA A 479 32.59 20.23 5.97
CA ALA A 479 33.82 20.03 6.74
C ALA A 479 33.97 20.99 7.93
N ASP A 480 33.32 22.17 7.88
CA ASP A 480 33.27 23.15 8.97
C ASP A 480 32.28 22.77 10.10
N GLY A 481 31.58 21.64 9.97
CA GLY A 481 30.60 21.14 10.93
C GLY A 481 29.17 21.66 10.71
N ARG A 482 28.95 22.62 9.81
CA ARG A 482 27.61 23.15 9.51
C ARG A 482 26.80 22.15 8.68
N CYS A 483 25.61 21.81 9.16
CA CYS A 483 24.67 20.97 8.42
C CYS A 483 23.81 21.82 7.48
N ILE A 484 23.75 21.41 6.21
CA ILE A 484 23.11 22.17 5.12
C ILE A 484 21.76 21.58 4.71
N PHE A 485 21.42 20.39 5.22
CA PHE A 485 20.17 19.70 4.95
C PHE A 485 19.91 18.65 6.04
N SER A 486 18.65 18.47 6.40
CA SER A 486 18.19 17.41 7.30
C SER A 486 16.97 16.72 6.71
N THR A 487 16.95 15.40 6.80
CA THR A 487 15.84 14.58 6.29
C THR A 487 14.62 14.67 7.19
N VAL A 488 13.48 14.20 6.68
CA VAL A 488 12.36 13.78 7.53
C VAL A 488 12.79 12.67 8.50
N GLN A 489 12.08 12.53 9.62
CA GLN A 489 12.29 11.43 10.56
C GLN A 489 11.75 10.12 10.00
N ARG A 490 12.43 9.02 10.31
CA ARG A 490 11.89 7.66 10.20
C ARG A 490 11.65 7.11 11.60
N ASP A 491 10.44 6.62 11.85
CA ASP A 491 10.06 6.04 13.12
C ASP A 491 10.69 4.65 13.29
N ILE A 492 10.90 4.24 14.54
CA ILE A 492 11.57 2.99 14.90
C ILE A 492 10.64 2.14 15.76
N CYS A 493 10.46 0.89 15.34
CA CYS A 493 9.76 -0.12 16.09
C CYS A 493 10.76 -1.10 16.73
N ALA A 494 11.10 -0.85 17.99
CA ALA A 494 12.10 -1.62 18.72
C ALA A 494 11.52 -2.95 19.23
N TYR A 495 12.29 -4.04 19.14
CA TYR A 495 11.81 -5.37 19.52
C TYR A 495 12.84 -6.23 20.26
N VAL A 496 12.38 -7.34 20.85
CA VAL A 496 13.26 -8.43 21.32
C VAL A 496 12.88 -9.71 20.56
N GLU A 497 13.88 -10.48 20.12
CA GLU A 497 13.68 -11.63 19.22
C GLU A 497 12.67 -12.64 19.76
N ASP A 498 12.70 -12.93 21.07
CA ASP A 498 11.82 -13.92 21.69
C ASP A 498 10.56 -13.32 22.33
N LYS A 499 10.27 -12.03 22.09
CA LYS A 499 9.06 -11.37 22.61
C LYS A 499 8.15 -10.97 21.46
N GLU A 500 6.86 -11.18 21.64
CA GLU A 500 5.83 -10.70 20.73
C GLU A 500 5.66 -9.18 20.87
N GLY A 501 5.44 -8.51 19.74
CA GLY A 501 5.23 -7.08 19.67
C GLY A 501 6.46 -6.22 19.94
N TYR A 502 6.26 -4.90 19.91
CA TYR A 502 7.31 -3.92 20.13
C TYR A 502 7.42 -3.50 21.60
N ILE A 503 8.61 -3.03 21.95
CA ILE A 503 8.94 -2.60 23.30
C ILE A 503 9.52 -1.18 23.30
N SER A 504 9.40 -0.50 24.43
CA SER A 504 10.18 0.70 24.71
C SER A 504 11.63 0.30 25.02
N SER A 505 12.57 0.68 24.16
CA SER A 505 14.00 0.45 24.35
C SER A 505 14.81 1.74 24.34
N ARG A 506 15.81 1.83 25.22
CA ARG A 506 16.73 2.97 25.31
C ARG A 506 17.76 3.01 24.17
N ALA A 507 17.98 1.89 23.50
CA ALA A 507 18.90 1.77 22.37
C ALA A 507 18.48 0.65 21.42
N VAL A 508 18.90 0.77 20.16
CA VAL A 508 18.58 -0.17 19.08
C VAL A 508 19.80 -0.46 18.22
N ASP A 509 19.86 -1.64 17.61
CA ASP A 509 20.80 -1.94 16.53
C ASP A 509 20.02 -1.99 15.22
N LEU A 510 19.98 -0.87 14.50
CA LEU A 510 19.16 -0.69 13.32
C LEU A 510 19.99 -0.84 12.04
N GLU A 511 19.59 -1.76 11.18
CA GLU A 511 20.01 -1.82 9.78
C GLU A 511 18.86 -1.37 8.88
N ASP A 512 18.92 -0.12 8.42
CA ASP A 512 17.94 0.45 7.51
C ASP A 512 18.34 0.18 6.06
N LEU A 513 17.71 -0.82 5.47
CA LEU A 513 17.92 -1.22 4.07
C LEU A 513 17.24 -0.27 3.08
N ASP A 514 16.28 0.55 3.51
CA ASP A 514 15.61 1.51 2.64
C ASP A 514 16.54 2.68 2.35
N GLU A 515 16.81 2.94 1.08
CA GLU A 515 17.67 4.05 0.70
C GLU A 515 17.06 5.41 1.06
N TRP A 516 17.90 6.30 1.57
CA TRP A 516 17.50 7.68 1.81
C TRP A 516 17.43 8.46 0.49
N PHE A 517 16.21 8.68 0.00
CA PHE A 517 15.91 9.31 -1.29
C PHE A 517 15.44 10.76 -1.17
N ASP A 518 14.78 11.13 -0.05
CA ASP A 518 14.11 12.42 0.08
C ASP A 518 15.07 13.49 0.60
N MET A 519 15.54 14.32 -0.34
CA MET A 519 16.35 15.50 -0.06
C MET A 519 15.49 16.77 0.02
N GLY A 520 14.18 16.62 0.27
CA GLY A 520 13.21 17.70 0.14
C GLY A 520 13.00 18.07 -1.33
N LYS A 521 11.79 18.51 -1.67
CA LYS A 521 11.53 19.15 -2.96
C LYS A 521 12.28 20.48 -3.08
#